data_AF-A0A812XU31-F1
#
_entry.id   AF-A0A812XU31-F1
#
_cell.length_a   1.000
_cell.length_b   1.000
_cell.length_c   1.000
_cell.angle_alpha   90.00
_cell.angle_beta   90.00
_cell.angle_gamma   90.00
#
_symmetry.space_group_name_H-M   'P 1'
#
loop_
_entity.id
_entity.type
_entity.pdbx_description
1 polymer ?
#
loop_
_entity_poly.entity_id
_entity_poly.type
_entity_poly.pdbx_seq_one_letter_code
_entity_poly.pdbx_strand_id
1 'polypeptide(L)'
;MKFFAYGCSGFWRGPSSGWNIFDFVIVALSAVETALDLFAKTIASEMFGSDALSVVRTLRLARALRGFRAFRLVRHFSALRALILSIVSTISSLMWTLVLLVILFYSFGVILMQLVTDYCRYLAIETVGDVNAIPDCPAELSRFWSSIRQSMLTLFFSITSGISWSEAMNPLEDVSMLAVATMLVYITLSVFTILNVVTGVFVNT
;
A
#
# COMPACT_ATOMS: atom_id res chain seq x y z
N MET A 1 -0.16 -36.22 11.94
CA MET A 1 1.02 -37.12 11.86
C MET A 1 2.36 -36.39 11.74
N LYS A 2 2.50 -35.23 11.07
CA LYS A 2 3.78 -34.46 11.06
C LYS A 2 4.18 -33.86 12.42
N PHE A 3 3.21 -33.44 13.23
CA PHE A 3 3.44 -32.85 14.56
C PHE A 3 4.08 -33.83 15.55
N PHE A 4 3.71 -35.11 15.45
CA PHE A 4 4.27 -36.20 16.26
C PHE A 4 5.61 -36.72 15.72
N ALA A 5 5.91 -36.53 14.43
CA ALA A 5 7.12 -37.07 13.80
C ALA A 5 8.37 -36.17 13.95
N TYR A 6 8.21 -34.84 14.08
CA TYR A 6 9.34 -33.89 14.18
C TYR A 6 9.54 -33.28 15.57
N GLY A 7 8.58 -33.44 16.48
CA GLY A 7 8.51 -32.69 17.74
C GLY A 7 8.27 -31.19 17.53
N CYS A 8 7.80 -30.47 18.56
CA CYS A 8 7.61 -29.01 18.47
C CYS A 8 8.91 -28.31 18.04
N SER A 9 10.07 -28.70 18.59
CA SER A 9 11.37 -28.13 18.23
C SER A 9 11.71 -28.24 16.73
N GLY A 10 11.51 -29.42 16.11
CA GLY A 10 11.83 -29.67 14.71
C GLY A 10 10.82 -29.07 13.72
N PHE A 11 9.56 -28.91 14.12
CA PHE A 11 8.51 -28.32 13.29
C PHE A 11 8.71 -26.81 13.08
N TRP A 12 9.12 -26.09 14.12
CA TRP A 12 9.30 -24.63 14.10
C TRP A 12 10.70 -24.15 13.71
N ARG A 13 11.74 -25.00 13.76
CA ARG A 13 13.14 -24.62 13.42
C ARG A 13 13.79 -25.43 12.29
N GLY A 14 13.05 -26.34 11.65
CA GLY A 14 13.57 -27.11 10.52
C GLY A 14 13.62 -26.33 9.18
N PRO A 15 14.29 -26.87 8.14
CA PRO A 15 14.39 -26.25 6.80
C PRO A 15 13.03 -26.01 6.11
N SER A 16 11.99 -26.73 6.52
CA SER A 16 10.62 -26.60 6.03
C SER A 16 9.71 -25.77 6.96
N SER A 17 10.28 -25.10 7.97
CA SER A 17 9.52 -24.36 8.99
C SER A 17 8.59 -23.30 8.38
N GLY A 18 9.02 -22.55 7.36
CA GLY A 18 8.15 -21.57 6.69
C GLY A 18 6.88 -22.19 6.09
N TRP A 19 6.98 -23.38 5.50
CA TRP A 19 5.83 -24.11 4.95
C TRP A 19 4.94 -24.71 6.04
N ASN A 20 5.55 -25.13 7.15
CA ASN A 20 4.86 -25.66 8.32
C ASN A 20 4.05 -24.56 9.03
N ILE A 21 4.63 -23.36 9.17
CA ILE A 21 3.96 -22.16 9.71
C ILE A 21 2.81 -21.75 8.78
N PHE A 22 3.04 -21.72 7.47
CA PHE A 22 2.00 -21.41 6.48
C PHE A 22 0.84 -22.42 6.53
N ASP A 23 1.14 -23.73 6.54
CA ASP A 23 0.13 -24.78 6.69
C ASP A 23 -0.64 -24.63 8.03
N PHE A 24 0.05 -24.27 9.12
CA PHE A 24 -0.58 -24.03 10.43
C PHE A 24 -1.52 -22.82 10.40
N VAL A 25 -1.11 -21.71 9.76
CA VAL A 25 -1.95 -20.52 9.58
C VAL A 25 -3.20 -20.84 8.77
N ILE A 26 -3.08 -21.61 7.67
CA ILE A 26 -4.25 -22.02 6.87
C ILE A 26 -5.20 -22.90 7.69
N VAL A 27 -4.67 -23.84 8.47
CA VAL A 27 -5.48 -24.72 9.33
C VAL A 27 -6.17 -23.93 10.43
N ALA A 28 -5.48 -22.98 11.06
CA ALA A 28 -6.05 -22.09 12.07
C ALA A 28 -7.16 -21.20 11.48
N LEU A 29 -6.92 -20.58 10.32
CA LEU A 29 -7.94 -19.79 9.60
C LEU A 29 -9.16 -20.63 9.23
N SER A 30 -8.95 -21.86 8.77
CA SER A 30 -10.04 -22.78 8.45
C SER A 30 -10.83 -23.22 9.68
N ALA A 31 -10.17 -23.38 10.84
CA ALA A 31 -10.82 -23.70 12.10
C ALA A 31 -11.64 -22.51 12.62
N VAL A 32 -11.09 -21.29 12.56
CA VAL A 32 -11.81 -20.05 12.92
C VAL A 32 -13.03 -19.86 12.02
N GLU A 33 -12.89 -20.05 10.71
CA GLU A 33 -14.00 -19.99 9.77
C GLU A 33 -15.11 -21.00 10.13
N THR A 34 -14.74 -22.25 10.43
CA THR A 34 -15.70 -23.29 10.78
C THR A 34 -16.40 -22.98 12.11
N ALA A 35 -15.66 -22.44 13.09
CA ALA A 35 -16.23 -22.01 14.37
C ALA A 35 -17.20 -20.84 14.20
N LEU A 36 -16.86 -19.86 13.36
CA LEU A 36 -17.74 -18.73 13.03
C LEU A 36 -19.00 -19.19 12.28
N ASP A 37 -18.87 -20.12 11.32
CA ASP A 37 -20.02 -20.71 10.60
C ASP A 37 -20.96 -21.47 11.56
N LEU A 38 -20.44 -22.18 12.55
CA LEU A 38 -21.24 -22.88 13.56
C LEU A 38 -21.92 -21.90 14.52
N PHE A 39 -21.18 -20.93 15.05
CA PHE A 39 -21.70 -19.91 15.96
C PHE A 39 -22.80 -19.07 15.30
N ALA A 40 -22.60 -18.68 14.05
CA ALA A 40 -23.58 -17.92 13.29
C ALA A 40 -24.86 -18.71 13.00
N LYS A 41 -24.78 -20.03 12.78
CA LYS A 41 -25.96 -20.88 12.57
C LYS A 41 -26.81 -21.03 13.83
N THR A 42 -26.18 -21.19 14.99
CA THR A 42 -26.87 -21.28 16.29
C THR A 42 -27.56 -19.96 16.65
N ILE A 43 -26.90 -18.84 16.36
CA ILE A 43 -27.45 -17.51 16.64
C ILE A 43 -28.57 -17.15 15.66
N ALA A 44 -28.41 -17.46 14.38
CA ALA A 44 -29.43 -17.17 13.36
C ALA A 44 -30.73 -17.95 13.58
N SER A 45 -30.71 -19.10 14.28
CA SER A 45 -31.94 -19.80 14.67
C SER A 45 -32.70 -19.12 15.82
N GLU A 46 -32.06 -18.24 16.59
CA GLU A 46 -32.68 -17.57 17.75
C GLU A 46 -32.94 -16.07 17.52
N MET A 47 -32.25 -15.42 16.58
CA MET A 47 -32.35 -13.98 16.34
C MET A 47 -33.17 -13.59 15.09
N PHE A 48 -34.14 -12.69 15.28
CA PHE A 48 -34.79 -11.91 14.23
C PHE A 48 -34.38 -10.42 14.34
N GLY A 49 -33.84 -9.82 13.27
CA GLY A 49 -33.56 -8.36 13.21
C GLY A 49 -32.19 -7.97 12.64
N SER A 50 -31.77 -6.73 12.90
CA SER A 50 -30.54 -6.08 12.39
C SER A 50 -29.24 -6.82 12.67
N ASP A 51 -29.21 -7.63 13.72
CA ASP A 51 -28.05 -8.47 14.08
C ASP A 51 -27.86 -9.66 13.14
N ALA A 52 -28.93 -10.12 12.47
CA ALA A 52 -28.79 -11.12 11.42
C ALA A 52 -28.02 -10.57 10.20
N LEU A 53 -28.14 -9.27 9.90
CA LEU A 53 -27.44 -8.63 8.79
C LEU A 53 -25.93 -8.49 9.05
N SER A 54 -25.54 -8.19 10.30
CA SER A 54 -24.12 -8.12 10.67
C SER A 54 -23.47 -9.51 10.58
N VAL A 55 -24.13 -10.55 11.09
CA VAL A 55 -23.68 -11.95 11.01
C VAL A 55 -23.54 -12.41 9.56
N VAL A 56 -24.51 -12.10 8.68
CA VAL A 56 -24.42 -12.43 7.25
C VAL A 56 -23.24 -11.73 6.57
N ARG A 57 -22.91 -10.48 6.95
CA ARG A 57 -21.76 -9.75 6.41
C ARG A 57 -20.43 -10.37 6.85
N THR A 58 -20.32 -10.77 8.10
CA THR A 58 -19.13 -11.46 8.65
C THR A 58 -18.95 -12.84 8.01
N LEU A 59 -20.06 -13.58 7.79
CA LEU A 59 -20.05 -14.84 7.05
C LEU A 59 -19.60 -14.69 5.59
N ARG A 60 -19.98 -13.60 4.90
CA ARG A 60 -19.48 -13.32 3.53
C ARG A 60 -17.96 -13.13 3.51
N LEU A 61 -17.41 -12.39 4.47
CA LEU A 61 -15.97 -12.20 4.61
C LEU A 61 -15.27 -13.52 4.95
N ALA A 62 -15.84 -14.32 5.86
CA ALA A 62 -15.31 -15.65 6.21
C ALA A 62 -15.30 -16.60 5.00
N ARG A 63 -16.34 -16.58 4.16
CA ARG A 63 -16.38 -17.36 2.91
C ARG A 63 -15.28 -16.96 1.92
N ALA A 64 -14.89 -15.69 1.86
CA ALA A 64 -13.78 -15.25 1.02
C ALA A 64 -12.44 -15.88 1.46
N LEU A 65 -12.28 -16.21 2.75
CA LEU A 65 -11.10 -16.89 3.27
C LEU A 65 -10.95 -18.34 2.77
N ARG A 66 -12.01 -18.97 2.24
CA ARG A 66 -11.90 -20.30 1.59
C ARG A 66 -10.94 -20.30 0.41
N GLY A 67 -10.81 -19.16 -0.28
CA GLY A 67 -9.84 -18.98 -1.36
C GLY A 67 -8.40 -19.20 -0.90
N PHE A 68 -8.07 -18.94 0.37
CA PHE A 68 -6.74 -19.21 0.90
C PHE A 68 -6.37 -20.70 0.90
N ARG A 69 -7.35 -21.61 0.94
CA ARG A 69 -7.10 -23.05 0.82
C ARG A 69 -6.57 -23.42 -0.57
N ALA A 70 -6.87 -22.62 -1.61
CA ALA A 70 -6.31 -22.82 -2.95
C ALA A 70 -4.78 -22.68 -2.97
N PHE A 71 -4.20 -21.85 -2.08
CA PHE A 71 -2.74 -21.75 -1.94
C PHE A 71 -2.12 -23.06 -1.42
N ARG A 72 -2.89 -23.95 -0.77
CA ARG A 72 -2.41 -25.28 -0.43
C ARG A 72 -2.15 -26.13 -1.67
N LEU A 73 -2.84 -25.88 -2.80
CA LEU A 73 -2.54 -26.56 -4.06
C LEU A 73 -1.18 -26.13 -4.60
N VAL A 74 -0.78 -24.88 -4.39
CA VAL A 74 0.51 -24.33 -4.87
C VAL A 74 1.72 -25.11 -4.31
N ARG A 75 1.62 -25.72 -3.12
CA ARG A 75 2.71 -26.56 -2.59
C ARG A 75 2.95 -27.85 -3.39
N HIS A 76 1.95 -28.33 -4.14
CA HIS A 76 2.05 -29.56 -4.92
C HIS A 76 2.66 -29.30 -6.30
N PHE A 77 2.55 -28.06 -6.79
CA PHE A 77 3.14 -27.64 -8.05
C PHE A 77 4.53 -27.07 -7.80
N SER A 78 5.56 -27.88 -8.04
CA SER A 78 6.97 -27.51 -7.88
C SER A 78 7.33 -26.22 -8.64
N ALA A 79 6.78 -26.03 -9.84
CA ALA A 79 6.97 -24.81 -10.63
C ALA A 79 6.39 -23.55 -9.97
N LEU A 80 5.13 -23.59 -9.50
CA LEU A 80 4.51 -22.45 -8.82
C LEU A 80 5.21 -22.15 -7.48
N ARG A 81 5.62 -23.18 -6.74
CA ARG A 81 6.40 -23.03 -5.53
C ARG A 81 7.73 -22.32 -5.79
N ALA A 82 8.44 -22.67 -6.86
CA ALA A 82 9.70 -22.02 -7.22
C ALA A 82 9.49 -20.52 -7.53
N LEU A 83 8.43 -20.19 -8.28
CA LEU A 83 8.07 -18.79 -8.57
C LEU A 83 7.70 -17.98 -7.31
N ILE A 84 6.95 -18.57 -6.38
CA ILE A 84 6.64 -17.86 -5.12
C ILE A 84 7.88 -17.65 -4.28
N LEU A 85 8.75 -18.66 -4.18
CA LEU A 85 9.99 -18.53 -3.41
C LEU A 85 10.93 -17.49 -4.03
N SER A 86 10.98 -17.37 -5.36
CA SER A 86 11.74 -16.30 -6.01
C SER A 86 11.15 -14.92 -5.72
N ILE A 87 9.81 -14.75 -5.79
CA ILE A 87 9.14 -13.49 -5.43
C ILE A 87 9.39 -13.13 -3.95
N VAL A 88 9.26 -14.09 -3.03
CA VAL A 88 9.49 -13.82 -1.60
C VAL A 88 10.94 -13.46 -1.34
N SER A 89 11.89 -14.07 -2.07
CA SER A 89 13.30 -13.72 -1.99
C SER A 89 13.57 -12.29 -2.47
N THR A 90 12.88 -11.82 -3.52
CA THR A 90 13.05 -10.44 -4.03
C THR A 90 12.32 -9.41 -3.19
N ILE A 91 11.27 -9.77 -2.45
CA ILE A 91 10.58 -8.84 -1.55
C ILE A 91 11.55 -8.23 -0.53
N SER A 92 12.47 -9.02 0.05
CA SER A 92 13.40 -8.49 1.06
C SER A 92 14.32 -7.40 0.52
N SER A 93 14.75 -7.48 -0.74
CA SER A 93 15.55 -6.42 -1.37
C SER A 93 14.68 -5.24 -1.79
N LEU A 94 13.48 -5.49 -2.30
CA LEU A 94 12.52 -4.46 -2.71
C LEU A 94 12.02 -3.62 -1.54
N MET A 95 11.91 -4.17 -0.33
CA MET A 95 11.42 -3.43 0.85
C MET A 95 12.27 -2.19 1.15
N TRP A 96 13.60 -2.28 1.06
CA TRP A 96 14.48 -1.14 1.28
C TRP A 96 14.31 -0.07 0.20
N THR A 97 14.13 -0.48 -1.04
CA THR A 97 13.79 0.44 -2.14
C THR A 97 12.47 1.16 -1.90
N LEU A 98 11.43 0.45 -1.46
CA LEU A 98 10.13 1.05 -1.16
C LEU A 98 10.25 2.08 -0.03
N VAL A 99 11.03 1.80 1.01
CA VAL A 99 11.31 2.76 2.09
C VAL A 99 11.98 4.02 1.55
N LEU A 100 13.01 3.87 0.70
CA LEU A 100 13.68 5.01 0.06
C LEU A 100 12.71 5.83 -0.78
N LEU A 101 11.82 5.18 -1.54
CA LEU A 101 10.82 5.84 -2.37
C LEU A 101 9.80 6.62 -1.52
N VAL A 102 9.35 6.06 -0.39
CA VAL A 102 8.44 6.75 0.55
C VAL A 102 9.08 7.98 1.16
N ILE A 103 10.37 7.90 1.54
CA ILE A 103 11.12 9.05 2.06
C ILE A 103 11.21 10.15 0.98
N LEU A 104 11.43 9.76 -0.28
CA LEU A 104 11.48 10.67 -1.42
C LEU A 104 10.11 11.35 -1.65
N PHE A 105 9.00 10.61 -1.62
CA PHE A 105 7.67 11.22 -1.70
C PHE A 105 7.40 12.20 -0.56
N TYR A 106 7.79 11.84 0.65
CA TYR A 106 7.57 12.68 1.82
C TYR A 106 8.38 13.98 1.74
N SER A 107 9.68 13.91 1.43
CA SER A 107 10.54 15.09 1.39
C SER A 107 10.11 16.09 0.32
N PHE A 108 9.92 15.64 -0.92
CA PHE A 108 9.46 16.50 -2.02
C PHE A 108 8.01 16.94 -1.83
N GLY A 109 7.15 16.07 -1.28
CA GLY A 109 5.75 16.38 -1.01
C GLY A 109 5.56 17.49 0.02
N VAL A 110 6.39 17.52 1.07
CA VAL A 110 6.40 18.61 2.06
C VAL A 110 6.87 19.92 1.42
N ILE A 111 7.96 19.90 0.64
CA ILE A 111 8.48 21.11 -0.02
C ILE A 111 7.42 21.73 -0.95
N LEU A 112 6.81 20.93 -1.83
CA LEU A 112 5.80 21.41 -2.77
C LEU A 112 4.53 21.91 -2.07
N MET A 113 4.07 21.19 -1.05
CA MET A 113 2.92 21.63 -0.24
C MET A 113 3.17 22.97 0.45
N GLN A 114 4.38 23.17 1.00
CA GLN A 114 4.75 24.43 1.65
C GLN A 114 4.77 25.59 0.65
N LEU A 115 5.42 25.41 -0.51
CA LEU A 115 5.46 26.43 -1.56
C LEU A 115 4.06 26.82 -2.04
N VAL A 116 3.17 25.84 -2.22
CA VAL A 116 1.77 26.07 -2.59
C VAL A 116 1.02 26.80 -1.49
N THR A 117 1.18 26.38 -0.23
CA THR A 117 0.48 26.98 0.92
C THR A 117 0.89 28.45 1.09
N ASP A 118 2.18 28.75 0.96
CA ASP A 118 2.72 30.10 1.05
C ASP A 118 2.19 30.99 -0.08
N TYR A 119 2.12 30.46 -1.30
CA TYR A 119 1.54 31.16 -2.44
C TYR A 119 0.04 31.46 -2.27
N CYS A 120 -0.76 30.48 -1.85
CA CYS A 120 -2.19 30.72 -1.59
C CYS A 120 -2.41 31.73 -0.46
N ARG A 121 -1.54 31.73 0.56
CA ARG A 121 -1.59 32.71 1.63
C ARG A 121 -1.28 34.12 1.11
N TYR A 122 -0.26 34.24 0.26
CA TYR A 122 0.08 35.50 -0.39
C TYR A 122 -1.09 36.05 -1.22
N LEU A 123 -1.71 35.21 -2.05
CA LEU A 123 -2.90 35.57 -2.84
C LEU A 123 -4.09 36.00 -1.98
N ALA A 124 -4.35 35.32 -0.87
CA ALA A 124 -5.45 35.67 0.03
C ALA A 124 -5.24 37.05 0.69
N ILE A 125 -4.00 37.39 1.06
CA ILE A 125 -3.67 38.71 1.62
C ILE A 125 -3.80 39.79 0.54
N GLU A 126 -3.34 39.52 -0.68
CA GLU A 126 -3.41 40.50 -1.79
C GLU A 126 -4.86 40.80 -2.21
N THR A 127 -5.73 39.79 -2.21
CA THR A 127 -7.13 39.93 -2.64
C THR A 127 -8.04 40.55 -1.57
N VAL A 128 -7.84 40.20 -0.29
CA VAL A 128 -8.70 40.64 0.83
C VAL A 128 -8.13 41.88 1.54
N GLY A 129 -6.82 42.07 1.50
CA GLY A 129 -6.12 43.14 2.25
C GLY A 129 -6.00 42.87 3.76
N ASP A 130 -6.29 41.65 4.21
CA ASP A 130 -6.18 41.23 5.62
C ASP A 130 -5.11 40.14 5.77
N VAL A 131 -4.19 40.34 6.72
CA VAL A 131 -3.12 39.39 7.07
C VAL A 131 -3.69 38.09 7.66
N ASN A 132 -4.90 38.14 8.21
CA ASN A 132 -5.60 37.00 8.80
C ASN A 132 -6.63 36.37 7.84
N ALA A 133 -6.63 36.74 6.55
CA ALA A 133 -7.50 36.12 5.57
C ALA A 133 -7.29 34.59 5.51
N ILE A 134 -8.39 33.85 5.38
CA ILE A 134 -8.35 32.40 5.20
C ILE A 134 -7.74 32.11 3.82
N PRO A 135 -6.67 31.32 3.72
CA PRO A 135 -6.08 30.99 2.42
C PRO A 135 -7.09 30.28 1.52
N ASP A 136 -7.38 30.88 0.36
CA ASP A 136 -8.18 30.26 -0.69
C ASP A 136 -7.26 29.90 -1.85
N CYS A 137 -7.08 28.60 -2.08
CA CYS A 137 -6.23 28.10 -3.15
C CYS A 137 -7.06 27.85 -4.42
N PRO A 138 -6.51 28.11 -5.61
CA PRO A 138 -7.11 27.65 -6.86
C PRO A 138 -7.42 26.15 -6.82
N ALA A 139 -8.56 25.75 -7.43
CA ALA A 139 -9.07 24.39 -7.36
C ALA A 139 -8.03 23.34 -7.81
N GLU A 140 -7.30 23.62 -8.90
CA GLU A 140 -6.25 22.73 -9.41
C GLU A 140 -5.10 22.54 -8.42
N LEU A 141 -4.68 23.61 -7.74
CA LEU A 141 -3.62 23.57 -6.75
C LEU A 141 -4.06 22.79 -5.50
N SER A 142 -5.29 23.01 -5.05
CA SER A 142 -5.88 22.30 -3.91
C SER A 142 -6.08 20.80 -4.20
N ARG A 143 -6.37 20.44 -5.46
CA ARG A 143 -6.57 19.05 -5.90
C ARG A 143 -5.30 18.21 -5.79
N PHE A 144 -4.13 18.81 -5.97
CA PHE A 144 -2.86 18.08 -6.00
C PHE A 144 -1.99 18.31 -4.75
N TRP A 145 -2.07 19.49 -4.14
CA TRP A 145 -1.05 19.98 -3.20
C TRP A 145 -1.61 20.52 -1.87
N SER A 146 -2.91 20.34 -1.58
CA SER A 146 -3.56 20.88 -0.37
C SER A 146 -3.06 20.30 0.95
N SER A 147 -2.51 19.08 0.94
CA SER A 147 -2.02 18.41 2.16
C SER A 147 -0.84 17.50 1.86
N ILE A 148 -0.02 17.22 2.88
CA ILE A 148 1.15 16.33 2.76
C ILE A 148 0.75 14.97 2.15
N ARG A 149 -0.37 14.39 2.62
CA ARG A 149 -0.88 13.12 2.10
C ARG A 149 -1.21 13.22 0.61
N GLN A 150 -1.89 14.29 0.21
CA GLN A 150 -2.31 14.50 -1.17
C GLN A 150 -1.10 14.74 -2.07
N SER A 151 -0.14 15.56 -1.63
CA SER A 151 1.13 15.78 -2.33
C SER A 151 1.90 14.46 -2.52
N MET A 152 2.03 13.64 -1.47
CA MET A 152 2.67 12.32 -1.58
C MET A 152 1.94 11.40 -2.58
N LEU A 153 0.61 11.41 -2.60
CA LEU A 153 -0.19 10.62 -3.55
C LEU A 153 -0.05 11.15 -4.98
N THR A 154 -0.07 12.47 -5.18
CA THR A 154 0.17 13.12 -6.47
C THR A 154 1.54 12.71 -7.03
N LEU A 155 2.58 12.78 -6.20
CA LEU A 155 3.94 12.35 -6.56
C LEU A 155 3.98 10.87 -6.94
N PHE A 156 3.37 10.00 -6.12
CA PHE A 156 3.24 8.57 -6.42
C PHE A 156 2.51 8.30 -7.74
N PHE A 157 1.37 8.95 -7.98
CA PHE A 157 0.61 8.79 -9.22
C PHE A 157 1.36 9.32 -10.43
N SER A 158 2.18 10.36 -10.28
CA SER A 158 2.99 10.93 -11.37
C SER A 158 4.03 9.95 -11.92
N ILE A 159 4.51 9.00 -11.11
CA ILE A 159 5.51 8.01 -11.53
C ILE A 159 4.92 6.62 -11.80
N THR A 160 3.74 6.32 -11.26
CA THR A 160 3.03 5.04 -11.48
C THR A 160 2.02 5.09 -12.62
N SER A 161 2.02 6.18 -13.40
CA SER A 161 1.09 6.43 -14.50
C SER A 161 -0.37 6.55 -14.06
N GLY A 162 -0.62 6.96 -12.81
CA GLY A 162 -1.98 7.28 -12.33
C GLY A 162 -2.49 8.64 -12.85
N ILE A 163 -1.58 9.60 -13.00
CA ILE A 163 -1.82 10.90 -13.64
C ILE A 163 -0.59 11.30 -14.46
N SER A 164 -0.75 12.22 -15.42
CA SER A 164 0.42 12.77 -16.12
C SER A 164 1.19 13.70 -15.18
N TRP A 165 2.52 13.56 -15.13
CA TRP A 165 3.36 14.45 -14.30
C TRP A 165 3.22 15.92 -14.72
N SER A 166 2.91 16.18 -15.99
CA SER A 166 2.61 17.52 -16.51
C SER A 166 1.34 18.10 -15.92
N GLU A 167 0.28 17.30 -15.74
CA GLU A 167 -0.97 17.77 -15.12
C GLU A 167 -0.76 18.23 -13.67
N ALA A 168 0.09 17.52 -12.92
CA ALA A 168 0.47 17.93 -11.57
C ALA A 168 1.43 19.14 -11.54
N MET A 169 2.23 19.32 -12.60
CA MET A 169 3.23 20.38 -12.72
C MET A 169 2.64 21.71 -13.22
N ASN A 170 1.70 21.70 -14.16
CA ASN A 170 1.17 22.92 -14.77
C ASN A 170 0.65 23.95 -13.74
N PRO A 171 -0.10 23.56 -12.68
CA PRO A 171 -0.54 24.52 -11.66
C PRO A 171 0.62 25.12 -10.85
N LEU A 172 1.79 24.48 -10.82
CA LEU A 172 2.97 24.98 -10.10
C LEU A 172 3.69 26.11 -10.86
N GLU A 173 3.44 26.27 -12.16
CA GLU A 173 4.02 27.34 -12.98
C GLU A 173 3.60 28.72 -12.47
N ASP A 174 2.35 28.84 -12.03
CA ASP A 174 1.81 30.08 -11.45
C ASP A 174 2.33 30.36 -10.03
N VAL A 175 2.82 29.33 -9.33
CA VAL A 175 3.32 29.41 -7.95
C VAL A 175 4.73 29.96 -7.91
N SER A 176 5.68 29.24 -8.52
CA SER A 176 7.08 29.65 -8.60
C SER A 176 7.89 28.72 -9.50
N MET A 177 8.95 29.28 -10.12
CA MET A 177 9.94 28.48 -10.85
C MET A 177 10.60 27.42 -9.96
N LEU A 178 10.76 27.69 -8.66
CA LEU A 178 11.31 26.75 -7.69
C LEU A 178 10.41 25.52 -7.50
N ALA A 179 9.08 25.69 -7.49
CA ALA A 179 8.14 24.57 -7.40
C ALA A 179 8.24 23.67 -8.65
N VAL A 180 8.30 24.26 -9.84
CA VAL A 180 8.49 23.52 -11.10
C VAL A 180 9.83 22.78 -11.11
N ALA A 181 10.93 23.45 -10.74
CA ALA A 181 12.25 22.83 -10.65
C ALA A 181 12.26 21.66 -9.65
N THR A 182 11.60 21.81 -8.50
CA THR A 182 11.45 20.76 -7.48
C THR A 182 10.74 19.53 -8.05
N MET A 183 9.65 19.74 -8.81
CA MET A 183 8.92 18.66 -9.47
C MET A 183 9.77 17.95 -10.55
N LEU A 184 10.53 18.69 -11.35
CA LEU A 184 11.41 18.10 -12.38
C LEU A 184 12.56 17.29 -11.78
N VAL A 185 13.18 17.79 -10.70
CA VAL A 185 14.20 17.06 -9.95
C VAL A 185 13.62 15.78 -9.35
N TYR A 186 12.42 15.86 -8.75
CA TYR A 186 11.69 14.70 -8.24
C TYR A 186 11.48 13.63 -9.31
N ILE A 187 10.94 14.00 -10.48
CA ILE A 187 10.67 13.05 -11.57
C ILE A 187 11.96 12.40 -12.05
N THR A 188 13.00 13.19 -12.27
CA THR A 188 14.31 12.69 -12.75
C THR A 188 14.91 11.69 -11.76
N LEU A 189 14.95 12.04 -10.47
CA LEU A 189 15.47 11.17 -9.41
C LEU A 189 14.63 9.91 -9.25
N SER A 190 13.30 10.01 -9.32
CA SER A 190 12.40 8.87 -9.16
C SER A 190 12.51 7.89 -10.32
N VAL A 191 12.52 8.39 -11.55
CA VAL A 191 12.71 7.56 -12.76
C VAL A 191 14.07 6.87 -12.72
N PHE A 192 15.14 7.60 -12.39
CA PHE A 192 16.48 7.00 -12.26
C PHE A 192 16.54 5.96 -11.16
N THR A 193 15.89 6.20 -10.01
CA THR A 193 15.80 5.25 -8.91
C THR A 193 15.10 3.97 -9.34
N ILE A 194 13.95 4.08 -10.01
CA ILE A 194 13.20 2.91 -10.50
C ILE A 194 14.01 2.13 -11.53
N LEU A 195 14.62 2.82 -12.49
CA LEU A 195 15.47 2.18 -13.50
C LEU A 195 16.63 1.43 -12.84
N ASN A 196 17.35 2.05 -11.91
CA ASN A 196 18.47 1.42 -11.20
C ASN A 196 18.03 0.21 -10.37
N VAL A 197 16.84 0.27 -9.76
CA VAL A 197 16.29 -0.87 -9.01
C VAL A 197 15.97 -2.02 -9.95
N VAL A 198 15.30 -1.72 -11.07
CA VAL A 198 14.94 -2.74 -12.06
C VAL A 198 16.19 -3.38 -12.65
N THR A 199 17.17 -2.58 -13.07
CA THR A 199 18.47 -3.07 -13.54
C THR A 199 19.20 -3.86 -12.46
N GLY A 200 19.20 -3.37 -11.22
CA GLY A 200 19.83 -4.06 -10.08
C GLY A 200 19.19 -5.42 -9.78
N VAL A 201 17.88 -5.56 -9.94
CA VAL A 201 17.20 -6.86 -9.79
C VAL A 201 17.61 -7.81 -10.92
N PHE A 202 17.61 -7.35 -12.19
CA PHE A 202 17.93 -8.20 -13.34
C PHE A 202 19.40 -8.62 -13.43
N VAL A 203 20.33 -7.80 -12.94
CA VAL A 203 21.77 -8.13 -12.95
C VAL A 203 22.13 -9.14 -11.85
N ASN A 204 21.34 -9.20 -10.76
CA ASN A 204 21.58 -10.10 -9.63
C ASN A 204 20.80 -11.45 -9.72
N THR A 205 20.03 -11.67 -10.79
CA THR A 205 19.36 -12.94 -11.12
C THR A 205 20.06 -13.62 -12.28
#